data_AF-A0A4Z0LD62-F1
#
_entry.id   AF-A0A4Z0LD62-F1
#
_cell.length_a   1.000
_cell.length_b   1.000
_cell.length_c   1.000
_cell.angle_alpha   90.00
_cell.angle_beta   90.00
_cell.angle_gamma   90.00
#
_symmetry.space_group_name_H-M   'P 1'
#
loop_
_entity.id
_entity.type
_entity.pdbx_description
1 polymer ?
#
loop_
_entity_poly.entity_id
_entity_poly.type
_entity_poly.pdbx_seq_one_letter_code
_entity_poly.pdbx_strand_id
1 'polypeptide(L)'
;MSLVKYNEKRDFEQTDEPKGKIGKSESELIFVVQKHAASHLHYDFRLEMEGVLKSWAVPKGPSLDPKIKRLAMMVEDHPYNYKDFEGIIPEGNYGAGNVIVWDNGTYLPAEDTKGKPEKQLKEDLQKGRLSFILKGKKLKGEFSLVKLKGKQENAWLLIKKDDQFASEKDILGQNKSVLSKTTLEAMAKQQEKAAGVKKKP
;
A
#
# COMPACT_ATOMS: atom_id res chain seq x y z
N MET A 1 1.62 -15.11 11.61
CA MET A 1 1.26 -13.67 11.49
C MET A 1 -0.17 -13.63 11.04
N SER A 2 -1.06 -13.21 11.93
CA SER A 2 -2.50 -13.42 11.76
C SER A 2 -3.19 -12.10 11.47
N LEU A 3 -4.22 -12.15 10.61
CA LEU A 3 -5.20 -11.08 10.41
C LEU A 3 -6.02 -10.77 11.68
N VAL A 4 -5.65 -11.36 12.83
CA VAL A 4 -6.27 -11.12 14.15
C VAL A 4 -6.18 -9.65 14.51
N LYS A 5 -4.97 -9.06 14.48
CA LYS A 5 -4.81 -7.63 14.80
C LYS A 5 -5.57 -6.71 13.84
N TYR A 6 -5.69 -7.10 12.57
CA TYR A 6 -6.49 -6.37 11.59
C TYR A 6 -7.98 -6.42 11.95
N ASN A 7 -8.49 -7.62 12.20
CA ASN A 7 -9.90 -7.84 12.58
C ASN A 7 -10.26 -7.19 13.91
N GLU A 8 -9.36 -7.21 14.90
CA GLU A 8 -9.56 -6.56 16.21
C GLU A 8 -9.64 -5.03 16.12
N LYS A 9 -8.99 -4.43 15.11
CA LYS A 9 -8.93 -2.98 14.91
C LYS A 9 -10.01 -2.44 13.96
N ARG A 10 -10.95 -3.28 13.50
CA ARG A 10 -11.97 -2.88 12.53
C ARG A 10 -13.36 -3.24 13.03
N ASP A 11 -14.26 -2.29 12.88
CA ASP A 11 -15.69 -2.51 13.04
C ASP A 11 -16.34 -2.67 11.67
N PHE A 12 -16.50 -3.91 11.23
CA PHE A 12 -17.08 -4.23 9.92
C PHE A 12 -18.59 -3.96 9.80
N GLU A 13 -19.25 -3.54 10.89
CA GLU A 13 -20.62 -3.00 10.82
C GLU A 13 -20.62 -1.51 10.44
N GLN A 14 -19.47 -0.83 10.62
CA GLN A 14 -19.32 0.60 10.35
C GLN A 14 -18.48 0.92 9.12
N THR A 15 -17.64 0.00 8.64
CA THR A 15 -16.77 0.21 7.47
C THR A 15 -17.05 -0.79 6.35
N ASP A 16 -16.98 -0.33 5.09
CA ASP A 16 -17.05 -1.17 3.89
C ASP A 16 -15.72 -1.94 3.64
N GLU A 17 -14.76 -1.85 4.56
CA GLU A 17 -13.51 -2.59 4.48
C GLU A 17 -13.74 -4.12 4.50
N PRO A 18 -13.00 -4.90 3.69
CA PRO A 18 -13.20 -6.33 3.63
C PRO A 18 -12.78 -7.02 4.93
N LYS A 19 -13.58 -8.01 5.36
CA LYS A 19 -13.25 -8.89 6.48
C LYS A 19 -11.93 -9.62 6.24
N GLY A 20 -11.16 -9.82 7.31
CA GLY A 20 -9.84 -10.48 7.27
C GLY A 20 -9.89 -11.93 6.81
N LYS A 21 -9.80 -12.16 5.49
CA LYS A 21 -9.61 -13.48 4.88
C LYS A 21 -8.26 -13.56 4.18
N ILE A 22 -7.61 -14.71 4.32
CA ILE A 22 -6.41 -15.05 3.57
C ILE A 22 -6.85 -15.33 2.12
N GLY A 23 -6.11 -14.81 1.14
CA GLY A 23 -6.31 -15.06 -0.27
C GLY A 23 -4.97 -15.05 -0.98
N LYS A 24 -4.86 -15.63 -2.18
CA LYS A 24 -3.59 -15.73 -2.91
C LYS A 24 -3.79 -15.42 -4.38
N SER A 25 -2.81 -14.78 -5.02
CA SER A 25 -2.71 -14.67 -6.47
C SER A 25 -2.45 -16.05 -7.10
N GLU A 26 -3.06 -16.32 -8.25
CA GLU A 26 -2.91 -17.62 -8.92
C GLU A 26 -1.56 -17.79 -9.63
N SER A 27 -0.85 -16.70 -9.96
CA SER A 27 0.36 -16.74 -10.80
C SER A 27 1.52 -15.87 -10.30
N GLU A 28 1.38 -14.54 -10.34
CA GLU A 28 2.38 -13.57 -9.88
C GLU A 28 1.89 -12.83 -8.63
N LEU A 29 2.78 -12.64 -7.65
CA LEU A 29 2.49 -11.88 -6.44
C LEU A 29 2.09 -10.45 -6.79
N ILE A 30 1.08 -9.91 -6.11
CA ILE A 30 0.56 -8.56 -6.38
C ILE A 30 1.09 -7.54 -5.39
N PHE A 31 1.21 -6.30 -5.87
CA PHE A 31 1.42 -5.15 -5.01
C PHE A 31 0.32 -4.12 -5.21
N VAL A 32 0.11 -3.32 -4.17
CA VAL A 32 -0.82 -2.20 -4.20
C VAL A 32 -0.22 -1.02 -3.45
N VAL A 33 -0.47 0.18 -3.97
CA VAL A 33 -0.20 1.43 -3.27
C VAL A 33 -1.50 2.19 -3.16
N GLN A 34 -1.98 2.40 -1.95
CA GLN A 34 -3.17 3.20 -1.68
C GLN A 34 -2.74 4.60 -1.25
N LYS A 35 -3.38 5.64 -1.80
CA LYS A 35 -3.24 7.01 -1.31
C LYS A 35 -4.35 7.23 -0.28
N HIS A 36 -3.96 7.63 0.92
CA HIS A 36 -4.84 7.65 2.08
C HIS A 36 -4.84 9.04 2.71
N ALA A 37 -5.96 9.76 2.60
CA ALA A 37 -6.21 11.01 3.31
C ALA A 37 -6.86 10.72 4.67
N ALA A 38 -6.04 10.24 5.62
CA ALA A 38 -6.41 10.13 7.02
C ALA A 38 -6.13 11.46 7.76
N SER A 39 -5.82 11.42 9.05
CA SER A 39 -5.36 12.60 9.80
C SER A 39 -4.19 13.32 9.12
N HIS A 40 -3.31 12.54 8.47
CA HIS A 40 -2.29 13.05 7.58
C HIS A 40 -2.33 12.26 6.27
N LEU A 41 -2.11 12.97 5.17
CA LEU A 41 -1.94 12.33 3.87
C LEU A 41 -0.71 11.42 3.90
N HIS A 42 -0.89 10.15 3.52
CA HIS A 42 0.19 9.20 3.36
C HIS A 42 -0.17 8.19 2.25
N TYR A 43 0.78 7.29 1.97
CA TYR A 43 0.60 6.23 1.01
C TYR A 43 0.83 4.88 1.68
N ASP A 44 -0.16 4.01 1.66
CA ASP A 44 -0.03 2.64 2.15
C ASP A 44 0.55 1.77 1.03
N PHE A 45 1.81 1.36 1.17
CA PHE A 45 2.51 0.48 0.27
C PHE A 45 2.38 -0.97 0.75
N ARG A 46 1.88 -1.86 -0.10
CA ARG A 46 1.61 -3.25 0.29
C ARG A 46 2.10 -4.26 -0.72
N LEU A 47 2.66 -5.36 -0.21
CA LEU A 47 3.14 -6.51 -0.96
C LEU A 47 2.41 -7.77 -0.51
N GLU A 48 1.84 -8.51 -1.45
CA GLU A 48 1.28 -9.82 -1.16
C GLU A 48 2.37 -10.81 -0.76
N MET A 49 2.21 -11.45 0.39
CA MET A 49 3.09 -12.50 0.87
C MET A 49 2.39 -13.35 1.93
N GLU A 50 2.47 -14.67 1.81
CA GLU A 50 1.79 -15.65 2.66
C GLU A 50 0.28 -15.44 2.74
N GLY A 51 -0.31 -15.03 1.61
CA GLY A 51 -1.75 -14.80 1.44
C GLY A 51 -2.33 -13.61 2.20
N VAL A 52 -1.47 -12.69 2.64
CA VAL A 52 -1.82 -11.39 3.23
C VAL A 52 -1.05 -10.28 2.53
N LEU A 53 -1.43 -9.03 2.79
CA LEU A 53 -0.72 -7.85 2.31
C LEU A 53 0.19 -7.30 3.42
N LYS A 54 1.49 -7.57 3.32
CA LYS A 54 2.51 -6.93 4.16
C LYS A 54 2.54 -5.45 3.84
N SER A 55 2.36 -4.61 4.85
CA SER A 55 1.98 -3.21 4.64
C SER A 55 2.92 -2.23 5.34
N TRP A 56 3.18 -1.11 4.66
CA TRP A 56 3.96 0.01 5.18
C TRP A 56 3.26 1.34 4.87
N ALA A 57 3.11 2.19 5.87
CA ALA A 57 2.71 3.58 5.67
C ALA A 57 3.92 4.41 5.26
N VAL A 58 3.83 5.10 4.12
CA VAL A 58 4.89 5.93 3.52
C VAL A 58 4.41 7.39 3.53
N PRO A 59 4.76 8.20 4.55
CA PRO A 59 4.17 9.53 4.74
C PRO A 59 4.36 10.48 3.56
N LYS A 60 5.53 10.43 2.92
CA LYS A 60 5.85 11.28 1.76
C LYS A 60 5.67 10.57 0.41
N GLY A 61 5.01 9.42 0.39
CA GLY A 61 4.82 8.60 -0.81
C GLY A 61 6.12 7.99 -1.38
N PRO A 62 6.01 7.12 -2.39
CA PRO A 62 7.16 6.59 -3.12
C PRO A 62 7.92 7.70 -3.89
N SER A 63 9.16 7.41 -4.29
CA SER A 63 9.97 8.27 -5.17
C SER A 63 10.49 7.42 -6.34
N LEU A 64 10.62 8.03 -7.52
CA LEU A 64 11.36 7.44 -8.64
C LEU A 64 12.83 7.86 -8.65
N ASP A 65 13.24 8.79 -7.80
CA ASP A 65 14.62 9.24 -7.69
C ASP A 65 15.41 8.29 -6.78
N PRO A 66 16.45 7.59 -7.27
CA PRO A 66 17.29 6.70 -6.47
C PRO A 66 18.04 7.39 -5.32
N LYS A 67 18.23 8.72 -5.41
CA LYS A 67 18.89 9.54 -4.37
C LYS A 67 17.96 9.78 -3.17
N ILE A 68 16.64 9.68 -3.36
CA ILE A 68 15.64 9.96 -2.32
C ILE A 68 15.26 8.67 -1.59
N LYS A 69 15.54 8.64 -0.28
CA LYS A 69 15.12 7.55 0.61
C LYS A 69 13.82 7.95 1.31
N ARG A 70 12.75 7.16 1.15
CA ARG A 70 11.44 7.42 1.76
C ARG A 70 11.28 6.59 3.03
N LEU A 71 10.90 7.23 4.13
CA LEU A 71 10.52 6.51 5.35
C LEU A 71 9.25 5.69 5.08
N ALA A 72 9.29 4.41 5.47
CA ALA A 72 8.20 3.45 5.34
C ALA A 72 8.00 2.77 6.70
N MET A 73 6.90 3.06 7.39
CA MET A 73 6.59 2.52 8.69
C MET A 73 5.78 1.23 8.52
N MET A 74 6.33 0.09 8.95
CA MET A 74 5.60 -1.17 8.87
C MET A 74 4.38 -1.14 9.80
N VAL A 75 3.23 -1.51 9.25
CA VAL A 75 1.93 -1.57 9.93
C VAL A 75 1.37 -2.99 9.87
N GLU A 76 0.16 -3.20 10.36
CA GLU A 76 -0.49 -4.50 10.38
C GLU A 76 -0.68 -5.10 8.98
N ASP A 77 -0.64 -6.43 8.92
CA ASP A 77 -1.00 -7.17 7.72
C ASP A 77 -2.46 -6.89 7.35
N HIS A 78 -2.74 -6.67 6.07
CA HIS A 78 -4.10 -6.47 5.57
C HIS A 78 -4.57 -7.72 4.80
N PRO A 79 -5.89 -7.99 4.74
CA PRO A 79 -6.39 -9.10 3.95
C PRO A 79 -6.09 -8.92 2.47
N TYR A 80 -5.92 -10.03 1.75
CA TYR A 80 -5.67 -10.01 0.31
C TYR A 80 -6.70 -9.17 -0.46
N ASN A 81 -7.98 -9.29 -0.08
CA ASN A 81 -9.08 -8.55 -0.73
C ASN A 81 -9.01 -7.02 -0.53
N TYR A 82 -8.20 -6.53 0.40
CA TYR A 82 -7.99 -5.09 0.61
C TYR A 82 -7.30 -4.42 -0.58
N LYS A 83 -6.69 -5.20 -1.48
CA LYS A 83 -5.98 -4.70 -2.66
C LYS A 83 -6.83 -3.86 -3.61
N ASP A 84 -8.15 -4.08 -3.62
CA ASP A 84 -9.09 -3.37 -4.50
C ASP A 84 -9.93 -2.32 -3.75
N PHE A 85 -9.69 -2.13 -2.45
CA PHE A 85 -10.50 -1.22 -1.64
C PHE A 85 -10.24 0.24 -2.03
N GLU A 86 -11.31 0.91 -2.45
CA GLU A 86 -11.43 2.36 -2.58
C GLU A 86 -12.71 2.79 -1.86
N GLY A 87 -12.64 3.85 -1.07
CA GLY A 87 -13.79 4.29 -0.31
C GLY A 87 -13.42 5.20 0.85
N ILE A 88 -14.36 5.30 1.77
CA ILE A 88 -14.29 6.19 2.92
C ILE A 88 -14.33 5.31 4.16
N ILE A 89 -13.33 5.45 5.02
CA ILE A 89 -13.31 4.85 6.35
C ILE A 89 -13.92 5.89 7.29
N PRO A 90 -15.07 5.64 7.94
CA PRO A 90 -15.75 6.67 8.72
C PRO A 90 -14.94 7.16 9.92
N GLU A 91 -15.19 8.40 10.33
CA GLU A 91 -14.59 8.96 11.55
C GLU A 91 -14.85 8.07 12.78
N GLY A 92 -13.89 8.03 13.70
CA GLY A 92 -13.92 7.13 14.85
C GLY A 92 -13.40 5.71 14.57
N ASN A 93 -13.29 5.31 13.30
CA ASN A 93 -12.65 4.05 12.93
C ASN A 93 -11.13 4.21 12.77
N TYR A 94 -10.40 3.11 12.99
CA TYR A 94 -8.96 3.11 12.78
C TYR A 94 -8.65 3.29 11.29
N GLY A 95 -7.87 4.31 10.95
CA GLY A 95 -7.60 4.67 9.56
C GLY A 95 -8.73 5.49 8.93
N ALA A 96 -9.55 6.19 9.73
CA ALA A 96 -10.56 7.10 9.21
C ALA A 96 -9.99 8.06 8.15
N GLY A 97 -10.69 8.19 7.02
CA GLY A 97 -10.21 8.95 5.88
C GLY A 97 -10.62 8.36 4.53
N ASN A 98 -10.27 9.08 3.47
CA ASN A 98 -10.55 8.65 2.10
C ASN A 98 -9.37 7.83 1.56
N VAL A 99 -9.68 6.73 0.89
CA VAL A 99 -8.70 5.79 0.33
C VAL A 99 -8.96 5.58 -1.15
N ILE A 100 -7.92 5.71 -1.96
CA ILE A 100 -7.93 5.28 -3.37
C ILE A 100 -6.76 4.33 -3.64
N VAL A 101 -6.92 3.43 -4.60
CA VAL A 101 -5.83 2.62 -5.16
C VAL A 101 -5.04 3.51 -6.13
N TRP A 102 -3.94 4.07 -5.63
CA TRP A 102 -3.08 4.97 -6.39
C TRP A 102 -2.21 4.24 -7.40
N ASP A 103 -1.74 3.03 -7.11
CA ASP A 103 -1.08 2.16 -8.08
C ASP A 103 -1.33 0.69 -7.73
N ASN A 104 -1.27 -0.18 -8.74
CA ASN A 104 -1.31 -1.62 -8.55
C ASN A 104 -0.61 -2.34 -9.71
N GLY A 105 -0.22 -3.58 -9.45
CA GLY A 105 0.39 -4.45 -10.45
C GLY A 105 0.93 -5.72 -9.82
N THR A 106 1.82 -6.39 -10.53
CA THR A 106 2.55 -7.56 -10.03
C THR A 106 3.96 -7.17 -9.60
N TYR A 107 4.58 -8.00 -8.79
CA TYR A 107 5.98 -7.84 -8.41
C TYR A 107 6.67 -9.18 -8.30
N LEU A 108 8.00 -9.14 -8.42
CA LEU A 108 8.86 -10.30 -8.27
C LEU A 108 10.11 -9.93 -7.46
N PRO A 109 10.73 -10.88 -6.75
CA PRO A 109 12.04 -10.67 -6.14
C PRO A 109 13.07 -10.23 -7.19
N ALA A 110 13.96 -9.31 -6.83
CA ALA A 110 14.97 -8.80 -7.75
C ALA A 110 16.05 -9.84 -8.08
N GLU A 111 16.30 -10.78 -7.16
CA GLU A 111 17.19 -11.91 -7.36
C GLU A 111 16.43 -13.09 -7.98
N ASP A 112 17.09 -13.88 -8.82
CA ASP A 112 16.52 -15.12 -9.35
C ASP A 112 16.31 -16.13 -8.21
N THR A 113 15.07 -16.62 -8.07
CA THR A 113 14.64 -17.39 -6.91
C THR A 113 14.54 -18.89 -7.13
N LYS A 114 15.14 -19.43 -8.21
CA LYS A 114 15.13 -20.88 -8.51
C LYS A 114 13.73 -21.51 -8.36
N GLY A 115 12.69 -20.76 -8.74
CA GLY A 115 11.29 -21.17 -8.68
C GLY A 115 10.59 -21.06 -7.30
N LYS A 116 11.17 -20.38 -6.30
CA LYS A 116 10.53 -20.16 -4.98
C LYS A 116 10.53 -18.68 -4.54
N PRO A 117 9.87 -17.79 -5.30
CA PRO A 117 9.93 -16.34 -5.07
C PRO A 117 9.38 -15.90 -3.71
N GLU A 118 8.23 -16.43 -3.30
CA GLU A 118 7.56 -16.05 -2.05
C GLU A 118 8.37 -16.46 -0.81
N LYS A 119 9.05 -17.61 -0.86
CA LYS A 119 9.90 -18.08 0.25
C LYS A 119 11.10 -17.16 0.44
N GLN A 120 11.78 -16.79 -0.64
CA GLN A 120 12.93 -15.88 -0.58
C GLN A 120 12.51 -14.50 -0.03
N LEU A 121 11.43 -13.92 -0.56
CA LEU A 121 10.93 -12.62 -0.10
C LEU A 121 10.59 -12.63 1.39
N LYS A 122 10.08 -13.74 1.92
CA LYS A 122 9.83 -13.91 3.36
C LYS A 122 11.11 -13.92 4.18
N GLU A 123 12.13 -14.66 3.74
CA GLU A 123 13.43 -14.68 4.41
C GLU A 123 14.08 -13.29 4.39
N ASP A 124 13.96 -12.58 3.27
CA ASP A 124 14.46 -11.21 3.08
C ASP A 124 13.73 -10.19 3.96
N LEU A 125 12.41 -10.35 4.12
CA LEU A 125 11.63 -9.57 5.08
C LEU A 125 12.11 -9.80 6.52
N GLN A 126 12.38 -11.05 6.91
CA GLN A 126 12.89 -11.39 8.24
C GLN A 126 14.31 -10.85 8.47
N LYS A 127 15.16 -10.87 7.44
CA LYS A 127 16.51 -10.29 7.47
C LYS A 127 16.50 -8.75 7.48
N GLY A 128 15.36 -8.12 7.22
CA GLY A 128 15.21 -6.68 7.21
C GLY A 128 15.65 -6.00 5.91
N ARG A 129 15.71 -6.75 4.80
CA ARG A 129 16.08 -6.20 3.49
C ARG A 129 15.40 -6.96 2.38
N LEU A 130 14.44 -6.33 1.70
CA LEU A 130 13.84 -6.86 0.48
C LEU A 130 14.30 -6.07 -0.73
N SER A 131 14.55 -6.76 -1.84
CA SER A 131 14.72 -6.14 -3.15
C SER A 131 13.74 -6.81 -4.12
N PHE A 132 12.98 -5.99 -4.85
CA PHE A 132 11.90 -6.47 -5.70
C PHE A 132 11.70 -5.55 -6.90
N ILE A 133 11.21 -6.12 -7.99
CA ILE A 133 10.89 -5.43 -9.24
C ILE A 133 9.38 -5.27 -9.33
N LEU A 134 8.92 -4.02 -9.40
CA LEU A 134 7.51 -3.67 -9.56
C LEU A 134 7.15 -3.61 -11.06
N LYS A 135 6.00 -4.19 -11.39
CA LYS A 135 5.35 -4.09 -12.71
C LYS A 135 4.00 -3.37 -12.56
N GLY A 136 4.06 -2.12 -12.12
CA GLY A 136 2.88 -1.27 -11.91
C GLY A 136 2.46 -0.48 -13.14
N LYS A 137 1.37 0.28 -12.96
CA LYS A 137 0.97 1.31 -13.91
C LYS A 137 1.82 2.57 -13.72
N LYS A 138 2.15 2.92 -12.46
CA LYS A 138 2.97 4.10 -12.11
C LYS A 138 4.38 3.72 -11.68
N LEU A 139 4.51 2.82 -10.72
CA LEU A 139 5.79 2.36 -10.20
C LEU A 139 6.28 1.17 -11.02
N LYS A 140 7.47 1.31 -11.61
CA LYS A 140 8.12 0.29 -12.41
C LYS A 140 9.60 0.17 -12.03
N GLY A 141 10.17 -1.01 -12.26
CA GLY A 141 11.57 -1.27 -12.00
C GLY A 141 11.84 -1.71 -10.56
N GLU A 142 13.12 -1.76 -10.22
CA GLU A 142 13.59 -2.29 -8.94
C GLU A 142 13.50 -1.26 -7.82
N PHE A 143 13.02 -1.74 -6.68
CA PHE A 143 12.94 -1.03 -5.40
C PHE A 143 13.51 -1.93 -4.29
N SER A 144 13.88 -1.30 -3.18
CA SER A 144 14.26 -2.00 -1.96
C SER A 144 13.54 -1.44 -0.75
N LEU A 145 13.19 -2.32 0.18
CA LEU A 145 12.78 -1.99 1.54
C LEU A 145 13.90 -2.42 2.50
N VAL A 146 14.46 -1.47 3.25
CA VAL A 146 15.56 -1.73 4.20
C VAL A 146 15.15 -1.30 5.60
N LYS A 147 15.14 -2.24 6.54
CA LYS A 147 14.80 -2.00 7.94
C LYS A 147 15.91 -1.17 8.60
N LEU A 148 15.52 -0.11 9.30
CA LEU A 148 16.44 0.71 10.07
C LEU A 148 16.80 0.00 11.38
N LYS A 149 18.08 0.05 11.74
CA LYS A 149 18.55 -0.36 13.08
C LYS A 149 18.42 0.86 13.99
N GLY A 150 17.56 0.81 15.00
CA GLY A 150 17.32 1.94 15.90
C GLY A 150 16.12 1.73 16.83
N LYS A 151 15.72 2.79 17.54
CA LYS A 151 14.66 2.74 18.57
C LYS A 151 13.26 2.41 18.02
N GLN A 152 12.98 2.68 16.74
CA GLN A 152 11.70 2.35 16.12
C GLN A 152 11.80 1.02 15.37
N GLU A 153 11.35 -0.06 16.00
CA GLU A 153 11.49 -1.43 15.48
C GLU A 153 10.72 -1.69 14.19
N ASN A 154 9.78 -0.82 13.82
CA ASN A 154 8.98 -0.92 12.61
C ASN A 154 9.37 0.10 11.53
N ALA A 155 10.48 0.82 11.67
CA ALA A 155 10.92 1.81 10.68
C ALA A 155 11.74 1.17 9.55
N TRP A 156 11.36 1.45 8.31
CA TRP A 156 12.04 1.01 7.08
C TRP A 156 12.30 2.19 6.14
N LEU A 157 13.16 1.97 5.16
CA LEU A 157 13.38 2.87 4.02
C LEU A 157 12.93 2.18 2.74
N LEU A 158 12.03 2.83 2.01
CA LEU A 158 11.72 2.51 0.62
C LEU A 158 12.65 3.31 -0.29
N ILE A 159 13.37 2.61 -1.16
CA ILE A 159 14.45 3.16 -1.98
C ILE A 159 14.28 2.67 -3.42
N LYS A 160 14.25 3.59 -4.39
CA LYS A 160 14.31 3.24 -5.82
C LYS A 160 15.74 2.86 -6.20
N LYS A 161 15.91 1.84 -7.03
CA LYS A 161 17.21 1.52 -7.63
C LYS A 161 17.45 2.33 -8.90
N ASP A 162 18.72 2.59 -9.18
CA ASP A 162 19.15 3.23 -10.42
C ASP A 162 19.02 2.24 -11.57
N ASP A 163 17.90 2.32 -12.30
CA ASP A 163 17.56 1.50 -13.45
C ASP A 163 16.88 2.36 -14.52
N GLN A 164 16.48 1.76 -15.64
CA GLN A 164 15.85 2.46 -16.75
C GLN A 164 14.52 3.18 -16.42
N PHE A 165 13.90 2.88 -15.27
CA PHE A 165 12.67 3.52 -14.80
C PHE A 165 12.91 4.58 -13.70
N ALA A 166 14.16 4.76 -13.27
CA ALA A 166 14.54 5.83 -12.34
C ALA A 166 14.31 7.22 -12.97
N SER A 167 13.83 8.17 -12.18
CA SER A 167 13.57 9.53 -12.64
C SER A 167 13.50 10.52 -11.47
N GLU A 168 14.00 11.74 -11.68
CA GLU A 168 13.85 12.86 -10.72
C GLU A 168 12.44 13.49 -10.77
N LYS A 169 11.56 13.04 -11.66
CA LYS A 169 10.17 13.53 -11.78
C LYS A 169 9.35 13.14 -10.54
N ASP A 170 8.54 14.08 -10.06
CA ASP A 170 7.59 13.80 -8.99
C ASP A 170 6.42 12.94 -9.50
N ILE A 171 6.48 11.65 -9.19
CA ILE A 171 5.45 10.68 -9.56
C ILE A 171 4.12 10.91 -8.82
N LEU A 172 4.14 11.56 -7.65
CA LEU A 172 2.96 11.76 -6.80
C LEU A 172 1.95 12.73 -7.43
N GLY A 173 2.39 13.56 -8.39
CA GLY A 173 1.52 14.38 -9.23
C GLY A 173 0.49 13.59 -10.04
N GLN A 174 0.72 12.29 -10.27
CA GLN A 174 -0.30 11.39 -10.82
C GLN A 174 -1.33 11.02 -9.74
N ASN A 175 -2.19 11.97 -9.35
CA ASN A 175 -3.05 11.87 -8.16
C ASN A 175 -4.35 11.05 -8.33
N LYS A 176 -4.61 10.49 -9.52
CA LYS A 176 -5.82 9.70 -9.81
C LYS A 176 -5.65 8.22 -9.44
N SER A 177 -6.75 7.60 -9.05
CA SER A 177 -6.88 6.16 -8.91
C SER A 177 -6.53 5.43 -10.21
N VAL A 178 -5.90 4.27 -10.11
CA VAL A 178 -5.70 3.38 -11.26
C VAL A 178 -6.91 2.50 -11.58
N LEU A 179 -7.86 2.38 -10.65
CA LEU A 179 -9.12 1.62 -10.78
C LEU A 179 -10.25 2.54 -11.27
N SER A 180 -10.76 3.41 -10.39
CA SER A 180 -11.90 4.29 -10.66
C SER A 180 -11.57 5.57 -11.45
N LYS A 181 -10.27 5.88 -11.62
CA LYS A 181 -9.79 7.16 -12.21
C LYS A 181 -10.20 8.42 -11.43
N THR A 182 -10.75 8.26 -10.23
CA THR A 182 -11.12 9.37 -9.34
C THR A 182 -9.93 9.91 -8.54
N THR A 183 -10.11 11.06 -7.90
CA THR A 183 -9.15 11.63 -6.93
C THR A 183 -9.74 11.61 -5.53
N LEU A 184 -8.90 11.76 -4.50
CA LEU A 184 -9.38 11.84 -3.12
C LEU A 184 -10.32 13.04 -2.91
N GLU A 185 -10.00 14.16 -3.57
CA GLU A 185 -10.77 15.40 -3.54
C GLU A 185 -12.14 15.23 -4.22
N ALA A 186 -12.18 14.51 -5.36
CA ALA A 186 -13.43 14.21 -6.02
C ALA A 186 -14.31 13.25 -5.20
N MET A 187 -13.70 12.25 -4.55
CA MET A 187 -14.39 11.32 -3.65
C MET A 187 -14.98 12.06 -2.44
N ALA A 188 -14.21 12.96 -1.81
CA ALA A 188 -14.69 13.81 -0.72
C ALA A 188 -15.90 14.67 -1.14
N LYS A 189 -15.83 15.31 -2.31
CA LYS A 189 -16.95 16.13 -2.83
C LYS A 189 -18.21 15.32 -3.13
N GLN A 190 -18.06 14.08 -3.61
CA GLN A 190 -19.20 13.19 -3.84
C GLN A 190 -19.89 12.84 -2.52
N GLN A 191 -19.11 12.62 -1.45
CA GLN A 191 -19.61 12.38 -0.11
C GLN A 191 -20.37 13.59 0.45
N GLU A 192 -19.80 14.80 0.37
CA GLU A 192 -20.46 16.03 0.84
C GLU A 192 -21.81 16.24 0.14
N LYS A 193 -21.85 16.00 -1.18
CA LYS A 193 -23.10 16.06 -1.95
C LYS A 193 -24.10 15.00 -1.49
N ALA A 194 -23.68 13.76 -1.30
CA ALA A 194 -24.57 12.69 -0.85
C ALA A 194 -25.12 12.95 0.57
N ALA A 195 -24.29 13.49 1.47
CA ALA A 195 -24.70 13.86 2.82
C ALA A 195 -25.62 15.09 2.85
N GLY A 196 -25.38 16.07 1.97
CA GLY A 196 -26.24 17.25 1.80
C GLY A 196 -27.61 16.94 1.19
N VAL A 197 -27.69 15.95 0.29
CA VAL A 197 -28.96 15.49 -0.29
C VAL A 197 -29.84 14.77 0.74
N LYS A 198 -29.25 14.03 1.69
CA LYS A 198 -29.98 13.39 2.81
C LYS A 198 -30.48 14.35 3.89
N LYS A 199 -30.08 15.64 3.84
CA LYS A 199 -30.44 16.68 4.83
C LYS A 199 -31.51 17.67 4.33
N LYS A 200 -32.08 17.49 3.14
CA LYS A 200 -33.26 18.28 2.72
C LYS A 200 -34.55 17.59 3.19
N PRO A 201 -35.48 18.35 3.82
CA PRO A 201 -36.64 17.82 4.54
C PRO A 201 -37.62 17.06 3.65
#